data_AF-A0A356QVW1-F1
#
_entry.id   AF-A0A356QVW1-F1
#
_cell.length_a   1.000
_cell.length_b   1.000
_cell.length_c   1.000
_cell.angle_alpha   90.00
_cell.angle_beta   90.00
_cell.angle_gamma   90.00
#
_symmetry.space_group_name_H-M   'P 1'
#
loop_
_entity.id
_entity.type
_entity.pdbx_description
1 polymer ?
#
loop_
_entity_poly.entity_id
_entity_poly.type
_entity_poly.pdbx_seq_one_letter_code
_entity_poly.pdbx_strand_id
1 'polypeptide(L)'
;MTNHRSGAVTFKGNPLTLVGDELSPGAKSPDFDLCCYGADGMQHVKRDDFLGKPLIVSVVPSLDTPVCQVQTKTFNSRVASLGE
;
A
#
# COMPACT_ATOMS: atom_id res chain seq x y z
N MET A 1 10.91 -18.74 -7.20
CA MET A 1 10.63 -18.21 -8.56
C MET A 1 9.61 -17.10 -8.39
N THR A 2 9.95 -15.88 -8.78
CA THR A 2 9.03 -14.74 -8.69
C THR A 2 8.18 -14.70 -9.95
N ASN A 3 6.85 -14.62 -9.81
CA ASN A 3 5.93 -14.53 -10.94
C ASN A 3 5.97 -13.14 -11.57
N HIS A 4 5.69 -13.03 -12.88
CA HIS A 4 5.62 -11.77 -13.62
C HIS A 4 4.29 -11.68 -14.36
N ARG A 5 3.50 -10.65 -14.07
CA ARG A 5 2.16 -10.44 -14.62
C ARG A 5 2.21 -9.33 -15.68
N SER A 6 2.42 -9.70 -16.93
CA SER A 6 2.48 -8.77 -18.06
C SER A 6 1.13 -8.13 -18.35
N GLY A 7 1.09 -6.80 -18.50
CA GLY A 7 -0.13 -6.06 -18.79
C GLY A 7 -1.15 -6.04 -17.65
N ALA A 8 -0.70 -6.30 -16.41
CA ALA A 8 -1.56 -6.33 -15.23
C ALA A 8 -2.18 -4.95 -14.92
N VAL A 9 -1.52 -3.86 -15.32
CA VAL A 9 -2.03 -2.50 -15.23
C VAL A 9 -1.66 -1.71 -16.49
N THR A 10 -2.28 -0.55 -16.68
CA THR A 10 -1.87 0.40 -17.72
C THR A 10 -1.41 1.72 -17.12
N PHE A 11 -0.46 2.37 -17.80
CA PHE A 11 -0.04 3.74 -17.49
C PHE A 11 -0.12 4.58 -18.77
N LYS A 12 -1.07 5.52 -18.79
CA LYS A 12 -1.41 6.32 -19.98
C LYS A 12 -1.67 5.46 -21.22
N GLY A 13 -2.39 4.34 -21.02
CA GLY A 13 -2.73 3.38 -22.08
C GLY A 13 -1.65 2.33 -22.38
N ASN A 14 -0.42 2.48 -21.87
CA ASN A 14 0.65 1.51 -22.10
C ASN A 14 0.60 0.40 -21.04
N PRO A 15 0.62 -0.89 -21.41
CA PRO A 15 0.64 -1.98 -20.45
C PRO A 15 1.95 -2.01 -19.67
N LEU A 16 1.86 -2.26 -18.36
CA LEU A 16 3.01 -2.47 -17.48
C LEU A 16 2.98 -3.88 -16.87
N THR A 17 4.16 -4.42 -16.60
CA THR A 17 4.33 -5.71 -15.92
C THR A 17 4.47 -5.50 -14.42
N LEU A 18 3.69 -6.24 -13.63
CA LEU A 18 3.86 -6.30 -12.18
C LEU A 18 4.65 -7.55 -11.78
N VAL A 19 5.51 -7.40 -10.78
CA VAL A 19 6.28 -8.49 -10.19
C VAL A 19 5.52 -9.05 -8.98
N GLY A 20 5.53 -10.38 -8.83
CA GLY A 20 4.85 -11.08 -7.76
C GLY A 20 3.41 -11.45 -8.10
N ASP A 21 2.86 -12.33 -7.26
CA ASP A 21 1.49 -12.84 -7.41
C ASP A 21 0.45 -11.78 -7.03
N GLU A 22 -0.75 -11.94 -7.57
CA GLU A 22 -1.89 -11.13 -7.18
C GLU A 22 -2.42 -11.56 -5.81
N LEU A 23 -2.76 -10.59 -4.97
CA LEU A 23 -3.35 -10.87 -3.66
C LEU A 23 -4.83 -11.23 -3.82
N SER A 24 -5.27 -12.24 -3.07
CA SER A 24 -6.67 -12.69 -3.07
C SER A 24 -7.28 -12.64 -1.67
N PRO A 25 -8.61 -12.45 -1.55
CA PRO A 25 -9.28 -12.50 -0.26
C PRO A 25 -9.04 -13.83 0.45
N GLY A 26 -8.79 -13.77 1.76
CA GLY A 26 -8.50 -14.95 2.59
C GLY A 26 -7.05 -15.47 2.49
N ALA A 27 -6.26 -15.00 1.53
CA ALA A 27 -4.83 -15.29 1.50
C ALA A 27 -4.11 -14.58 2.65
N LYS A 28 -3.05 -15.22 3.17
CA LYS A 28 -2.19 -14.59 4.16
C LYS A 28 -1.50 -13.38 3.53
N SER A 29 -1.55 -12.23 4.21
CA SER A 29 -0.85 -11.02 3.78
C SER A 29 0.67 -11.26 3.69
N PRO A 30 1.35 -10.77 2.64
CA PRO A 30 2.81 -10.82 2.55
C PRO A 30 3.47 -10.08 3.71
N ASP A 31 4.65 -10.55 4.09
CA ASP A 31 5.46 -9.83 5.08
C ASP A 31 6.04 -8.54 4.49
N PHE A 32 6.24 -7.54 5.34
CA PHE A 32 6.86 -6.28 4.95
C PHE A 32 7.65 -5.66 6.10
N ASP A 33 8.68 -4.91 5.74
CA ASP A 33 9.48 -4.06 6.61
C ASP A 33 9.67 -2.73 5.87
N LEU A 34 9.06 -1.66 6.40
CA LEU A 34 8.96 -0.36 5.75
C LEU A 34 9.56 0.72 6.64
N CYS A 35 10.27 1.66 6.01
CA CYS A 35 10.72 2.87 6.70
C CYS A 35 9.55 3.86 6.82
N CYS A 36 9.39 4.45 8.00
CA CYS A 36 8.47 5.54 8.23
C CYS A 36 9.12 6.65 9.08
N TYR A 37 8.55 7.86 9.01
CA TYR A 37 8.93 8.96 9.89
C TYR A 37 7.90 9.06 11.01
N GLY A 38 8.36 8.89 12.26
CA GLY A 38 7.52 9.00 13.45
C GLY A 38 8.05 10.02 14.46
N ALA A 39 7.65 9.88 15.72
CA ALA A 39 7.96 10.84 16.78
C ALA A 39 9.46 11.08 16.96
N ASP A 40 10.26 10.02 16.92
CA ASP A 40 11.72 10.05 17.15
C ASP A 40 12.52 10.05 15.84
N GLY A 41 11.88 10.38 14.71
CA GLY A 41 12.50 10.40 13.39
C GLY A 41 12.25 9.13 12.57
N MET A 42 13.24 8.75 11.76
CA MET A 42 13.16 7.58 10.87
C MET A 42 13.20 6.28 11.67
N GLN A 43 12.18 5.45 11.50
CA GLN A 43 12.06 4.14 12.12
C GLN A 43 11.52 3.10 11.13
N HIS A 44 11.50 1.84 11.55
CA HIS A 44 10.96 0.73 10.79
C HIS A 44 9.63 0.28 11.36
N VAL A 45 8.71 -0.10 10.49
CA VAL A 45 7.45 -0.77 10.83
C VAL A 45 7.31 -2.05 10.04
N LYS A 46 6.86 -3.11 10.71
CA LYS A 46 6.70 -4.45 10.16
C LYS A 46 5.24 -4.87 10.17
N ARG A 47 4.90 -5.88 9.38
CA ARG A 47 3.55 -6.46 9.36
C ARG A 47 3.05 -6.84 10.76
N ASP A 48 3.94 -7.38 11.59
CA ASP A 48 3.58 -7.86 12.92
C ASP A 48 3.25 -6.74 13.92
N ASP A 49 3.70 -5.51 13.67
CA ASP A 49 3.38 -4.34 14.52
C ASP A 49 1.90 -3.94 14.46
N PHE A 50 1.17 -4.45 13.45
CA PHE A 50 -0.25 -4.15 13.21
C PHE A 50 -1.20 -5.31 13.58
N LEU A 51 -0.70 -6.37 14.21
CA LEU A 51 -1.55 -7.49 14.62
C LEU A 51 -2.59 -7.07 15.67
N GLY A 52 -3.77 -7.69 15.61
CA GLY A 52 -4.86 -7.45 16.55
C GLY A 52 -5.78 -6.27 16.19
N LYS A 53 -5.47 -5.51 15.13
CA LYS A 53 -6.35 -4.48 14.55
C LYS A 53 -6.51 -4.67 13.04
N PRO A 54 -7.62 -4.23 12.43
CA PRO A 54 -7.73 -4.16 10.97
C PRO A 54 -6.65 -3.24 10.38
N LEU A 55 -5.90 -3.73 9.39
CA LEU A 55 -4.91 -2.95 8.65
C LEU A 55 -5.42 -2.64 7.25
N ILE A 56 -5.50 -1.35 6.89
CA ILE A 56 -5.81 -0.90 5.53
C ILE A 56 -4.56 -0.28 4.93
N VAL A 57 -4.10 -0.80 3.78
CA VAL A 57 -2.90 -0.33 3.09
C VAL A 57 -3.28 0.45 1.83
N SER A 58 -3.01 1.75 1.80
CA SER A 58 -3.20 2.62 0.63
C SER A 58 -1.87 2.84 -0.08
N VAL A 59 -1.69 2.22 -1.25
CA VAL A 59 -0.44 2.29 -2.03
C VAL A 59 -0.60 3.29 -3.17
N VAL A 60 0.41 4.13 -3.37
CA VAL A 60 0.51 5.09 -4.49
C VAL A 60 1.92 5.06 -5.09
N PRO A 61 2.08 5.32 -6.40
CA PRO A 61 3.41 5.40 -7.01
C PRO A 61 4.28 6.53 -6.45
N SER A 62 3.69 7.69 -6.17
CA SER A 62 4.40 8.84 -5.59
C SER A 62 3.40 9.82 -4.98
N LEU A 63 3.66 10.24 -3.73
CA LEU A 63 2.87 11.26 -3.03
C LEU A 63 2.97 12.64 -3.68
N ASP A 64 4.00 12.90 -4.47
CA ASP A 64 4.29 14.20 -5.10
C ASP A 64 3.50 14.43 -6.40
N THR A 65 2.57 13.52 -6.72
CA THR A 65 1.71 13.64 -7.90
C THR A 65 0.29 14.04 -7.52
N PRO A 66 -0.39 14.93 -8.27
CA PRO A 66 -1.67 15.50 -7.86
C PRO A 66 -2.75 14.45 -7.54
N VAL A 67 -2.85 13.39 -8.35
CA VAL A 67 -3.86 12.34 -8.17
C VAL A 67 -3.60 11.53 -6.91
N CYS A 68 -2.34 11.14 -6.66
CA CYS A 68 -1.96 10.37 -5.48
C CYS A 68 -2.09 11.20 -4.19
N GLN A 69 -1.83 12.51 -4.27
CA GLN A 69 -2.06 13.43 -3.16
C GLN A 69 -3.56 13.48 -2.79
N VAL A 70 -4.45 13.56 -3.79
CA VAL A 70 -5.90 13.53 -3.57
C VAL A 70 -6.32 12.21 -2.93
N GLN A 71 -5.87 11.06 -3.45
CA GLN A 71 -6.12 9.74 -2.85
C GLN A 71 -5.73 9.71 -1.37
N THR A 72 -4.54 10.20 -1.03
CA THR A 72 -4.01 10.17 0.34
C THR A 72 -4.87 11.01 1.29
N LYS A 73 -5.26 12.23 0.88
CA LYS A 73 -6.15 13.09 1.68
C LYS A 73 -7.53 12.44 1.87
N THR A 74 -8.13 11.93 0.80
CA THR A 74 -9.43 11.26 0.88
C THR A 74 -9.39 10.02 1.77
N PHE A 75 -8.33 9.22 1.66
CA PHE A 75 -8.12 8.05 2.49
C PHE A 75 -8.10 8.43 3.98
N ASN A 76 -7.27 9.41 4.35
CA ASN A 76 -7.15 9.87 5.74
C ASN A 76 -8.49 10.37 6.30
N SER A 77 -9.24 11.17 5.53
CA SER A 77 -10.56 11.63 5.95
C SER A 77 -11.56 10.49 6.16
N ARG A 78 -11.53 9.46 5.31
CA ARG A 78 -12.44 8.30 5.43
C ARG A 78 -12.06 7.41 6.61
N VAL A 79 -10.78 7.12 6.80
CA VAL A 79 -10.35 6.29 7.94
C VAL A 79 -10.66 6.98 9.26
N ALA A 80 -10.47 8.29 9.37
CA ALA A 80 -10.85 9.05 10.56
C ALA A 80 -12.35 8.96 10.90
N SER A 81 -13.20 8.67 9.90
CA SER A 81 -14.65 8.52 10.10
C SER A 81 -15.09 7.10 10.49
N LEU A 82 -14.19 6.10 10.43
CA LEU A 82 -14.51 4.70 10.72
C LEU A 82 -14.52 4.34 12.22
N GLY A 83 -14.04 5.23 13.10
CA GLY A 83 -13.87 4.93 14.53
C GLY A 83 -12.63 4.06 14.84
N GLU A 84 -12.40 3.79 16.12
CA GLU A 84 -11.38 2.83 16.61
C GLU A 84 -11.85 1.37 16.48
#